data_AF-A0ABD0L9Y4-F1
#
_entry.id   AF-A0ABD0L9Y4-F1
#
_cell.length_a   1.000
_cell.length_b   1.000
_cell.length_c   1.000
_cell.angle_alpha   90.00
_cell.angle_beta   90.00
_cell.angle_gamma   90.00
#
_symmetry.space_group_name_H-M   'P 1'
#
loop_
_entity.id
_entity.type
_entity.pdbx_description
1 polymer ?
#
loop_
_entity_poly.entity_id
_entity_poly.type
_entity_poly.pdbx_seq_one_letter_code
_entity_poly.pdbx_strand_id
1 'polypeptide(L)'
;MPGFALCPACAQADLYPAFLMYPNSGMTGNNDEMHIFTTGEECRALCLNLDDCRAYEYSQPALKACNLQTTTPLDDPAAFDRGTDEGWEFYQRMCA
;
A
#
# COMPACT_ATOMS: atom_id res chain seq x y z
N MET A 1 23.94 8.99 3.85
CA MET A 1 22.46 9.12 3.94
C MET A 1 21.93 7.74 3.59
N PRO A 2 21.14 7.07 4.44
CA PRO A 2 20.61 5.77 4.07
C PRO A 2 19.70 5.98 2.86
N GLY A 3 20.01 5.28 1.77
CA GLY A 3 19.31 5.40 0.51
C GLY A 3 18.03 4.59 0.58
N PHE A 4 16.94 5.22 0.99
CA PHE A 4 15.65 4.56 0.98
C PHE A 4 15.23 4.24 -0.46
N ALA A 5 14.85 2.99 -0.69
CA ALA A 5 14.36 2.52 -1.98
C ALA A 5 12.90 2.06 -1.86
N LEU A 6 12.20 2.02 -2.99
CA LEU A 6 10.93 1.31 -3.07
C LEU A 6 11.19 -0.19 -2.97
N CYS A 7 10.19 -0.97 -2.56
CA CYS A 7 10.33 -2.40 -2.30
C CYS A 7 9.93 -3.25 -3.52
N PRO A 8 10.85 -3.64 -4.43
CA PRO A 8 10.59 -4.67 -5.44
C PRO A 8 10.79 -6.07 -4.88
N ALA A 9 11.63 -6.22 -3.85
CA ALA A 9 12.18 -7.51 -3.41
C ALA A 9 12.95 -7.44 -2.08
N CYS A 10 12.79 -6.39 -1.28
CA CYS A 10 13.53 -6.30 -0.01
C CYS A 10 13.07 -7.42 0.93
N ALA A 11 13.98 -7.95 1.75
CA ALA A 11 13.58 -8.99 2.68
C ALA A 11 12.56 -8.42 3.66
N GLN A 12 11.73 -9.29 4.23
CA GLN A 12 10.77 -8.93 5.27
C GLN A 12 11.40 -8.12 6.41
N ALA A 13 12.65 -8.42 6.76
CA ALA A 13 13.43 -7.73 7.78
C ALA A 13 13.82 -6.28 7.41
N ASP A 14 13.77 -5.93 6.12
CA ASP A 14 14.20 -4.63 5.59
C ASP A 14 13.02 -3.67 5.37
N LEU A 15 11.79 -4.11 5.64
CA LEU A 15 10.60 -3.26 5.48
C LEU A 15 10.61 -2.10 6.47
N TYR A 16 10.64 -0.88 5.96
CA TYR A 16 10.64 0.35 6.75
C TYR A 16 9.20 0.85 6.99
N PRO A 17 8.91 1.54 8.12
CA PRO A 17 7.55 1.99 8.45
C PRO A 17 7.12 3.28 7.73
N ALA A 18 7.84 3.66 6.66
CA ALA A 18 7.49 4.78 5.79
C ALA A 18 6.88 4.28 4.48
N PHE A 19 6.00 5.10 3.92
CA PHE A 19 5.25 4.79 2.72
C PHE A 19 5.45 5.87 1.67
N LEU A 20 5.62 5.46 0.42
CA LEU A 20 5.45 6.33 -0.72
C LEU A 20 3.97 6.27 -1.15
N MET A 21 3.35 7.45 -1.29
CA MET A 21 1.96 7.57 -1.70
C MET A 21 1.85 7.88 -3.20
N TYR A 22 0.90 7.23 -3.87
CA TYR A 22 0.50 7.49 -5.24
C TYR A 22 -0.99 7.89 -5.26
N PRO A 23 -1.33 9.13 -5.64
CA PRO A 23 -2.71 9.59 -5.65
C PRO A 23 -3.48 8.99 -6.82
N ASN A 24 -4.79 8.81 -6.66
CA ASN A 24 -5.69 8.22 -7.66
C ASN A 24 -5.11 6.93 -8.25
N SER A 25 -4.58 6.07 -7.40
CA SER A 25 -3.85 4.87 -7.83
C SER A 25 -4.26 3.68 -7.00
N GLY A 26 -4.16 2.50 -7.60
CA GLY A 26 -4.55 1.24 -6.99
C GLY A 26 -3.95 0.02 -7.70
N MET A 27 -4.04 -1.15 -7.08
CA MET A 27 -3.69 -2.45 -7.63
C MET A 27 -4.92 -3.32 -7.81
N THR A 28 -5.25 -3.63 -9.06
CA THR A 28 -6.37 -4.50 -9.39
C THR A 28 -6.16 -5.91 -8.84
N GLY A 29 -7.16 -6.45 -8.14
CA GLY A 29 -7.17 -7.86 -7.70
C GLY A 29 -6.26 -8.20 -6.52
N ASN A 30 -5.62 -7.20 -5.90
CA ASN A 30 -4.68 -7.38 -4.79
C ASN A 30 -5.29 -6.91 -3.47
N ASN A 31 -6.44 -7.48 -3.07
CA ASN A 31 -7.14 -7.13 -1.83
C ASN A 31 -7.01 -8.27 -0.82
N ASP A 32 -5.81 -8.48 -0.27
CA ASP A 32 -5.54 -9.62 0.61
C ASP A 32 -6.38 -9.55 1.89
N GLU A 33 -6.49 -8.35 2.47
CA GLU A 33 -7.42 -8.06 3.56
C GLU A 33 -8.12 -6.73 3.33
N MET A 34 -9.46 -6.72 3.45
CA MET A 34 -10.28 -5.52 3.28
C MET A 34 -10.94 -5.12 4.60
N HIS A 35 -10.69 -3.90 5.05
CA HIS A 35 -11.38 -3.25 6.16
C HIS A 35 -12.20 -2.08 5.65
N ILE A 36 -13.38 -1.85 6.24
CA ILE A 36 -14.26 -0.72 5.91
C ILE A 36 -14.52 0.13 7.13
N PHE A 37 -14.95 1.38 6.92
CA PHE A 37 -15.17 2.36 8.00
C PHE A 37 -13.92 2.65 8.83
N THR A 38 -12.74 2.51 8.24
CA THR A 38 -11.42 2.70 8.87
C THR A 38 -10.85 4.06 8.50
N THR A 39 -10.04 4.71 9.32
CA THR A 39 -9.31 5.92 8.93
C THR A 39 -8.03 5.56 8.16
N GLY A 40 -7.47 6.52 7.41
CA GLY A 40 -6.17 6.29 6.76
C GLY A 40 -5.04 5.99 7.75
N GLU A 41 -5.08 6.56 8.95
CA GLU A 41 -4.11 6.28 10.01
C GLU A 41 -4.26 4.87 10.58
N GLU A 42 -5.50 4.41 10.81
CA GLU A 42 -5.77 3.03 11.22
C GLU A 42 -5.35 2.03 10.14
N CYS A 43 -5.61 2.33 8.86
CA CYS A 43 -5.16 1.49 7.73
C CYS A 43 -3.63 1.37 7.69
N ARG A 44 -2.93 2.50 7.87
CA ARG A 44 -1.47 2.52 8.00
C ARG A 44 -1.01 1.67 9.19
N ALA A 45 -1.66 1.79 10.35
CA ALA A 45 -1.29 1.02 11.54
C ALA A 45 -1.52 -0.49 11.35
N LEU A 46 -2.61 -0.89 10.69
CA LEU A 46 -2.89 -2.29 10.34
C LEU A 46 -1.76 -2.86 9.47
N CYS A 47 -1.37 -2.15 8.41
CA CYS A 47 -0.27 -2.60 7.55
C CYS A 47 1.06 -2.70 8.32
N LEU A 48 1.34 -1.80 9.26
CA LEU A 48 2.58 -1.88 10.04
C LEU A 48 2.62 -3.03 11.05
N ASN A 49 1.46 -3.56 11.45
CA ASN A 49 1.34 -4.67 12.40
C ASN A 49 1.30 -6.05 11.73
N LEU A 50 1.06 -6.10 10.41
CA LEU A 50 1.18 -7.30 9.61
C LEU A 50 2.58 -7.36 9.01
N ASP A 51 3.31 -8.42 9.32
CA ASP A 51 4.68 -8.57 8.86
C ASP A 51 4.72 -8.45 7.33
N ASP A 52 3.98 -9.28 6.62
CA ASP A 52 3.98 -9.36 5.16
C ASP A 52 3.27 -8.23 4.41
N CYS A 53 2.69 -7.25 5.11
CA CYS A 53 2.08 -6.11 4.43
C CYS A 53 3.16 -5.23 3.78
N ARG A 54 3.12 -5.15 2.45
CA ARG A 54 4.05 -4.39 1.60
C ARG A 54 3.41 -3.12 1.05
N ALA A 55 2.10 -3.06 0.96
CA ALA A 55 1.35 -1.88 0.55
C ALA A 55 -0.08 -1.89 1.10
N TYR A 56 -0.76 -0.75 1.00
CA TYR A 56 -2.20 -0.68 1.19
C TYR A 56 -2.84 0.35 0.25
N GLU A 57 -4.11 0.14 -0.08
CA GLU A 57 -4.97 1.15 -0.68
C GLU A 57 -5.92 1.71 0.35
N TYR A 58 -6.21 3.01 0.23
CA TYR A 58 -7.24 3.63 1.02
C TYR A 58 -8.17 4.45 0.13
N SER A 59 -9.48 4.21 0.23
CA SER A 59 -10.48 5.03 -0.45
C SER A 59 -11.06 6.11 0.44
N GLN A 60 -11.24 7.29 -0.10
CA GLN A 60 -12.05 8.35 0.49
C GLN A 60 -13.13 8.80 -0.50
N PRO A 61 -14.26 9.39 -0.06
CA PRO A 61 -14.72 9.61 1.31
C PRO A 61 -15.89 8.68 1.74
N ALA A 62 -16.47 7.88 0.84
CA ALA A 62 -17.75 7.19 1.09
C ALA A 62 -17.61 5.90 1.92
N LEU A 63 -16.74 4.97 1.50
CA LEU A 63 -16.59 3.65 2.15
C LEU A 63 -15.48 3.62 3.19
N LYS A 64 -14.48 4.50 3.05
CA LYS A 64 -13.26 4.47 3.87
C LYS A 64 -12.66 3.06 3.90
N ALA A 65 -12.56 2.47 2.71
CA ALA A 65 -12.07 1.11 2.57
C ALA A 65 -10.54 1.12 2.62
N CYS A 66 -9.98 0.15 3.32
CA CYS A 66 -8.56 -0.11 3.47
C CYS A 66 -8.30 -1.51 2.91
N ASN A 67 -7.54 -1.61 1.82
CA ASN A 67 -7.12 -2.90 1.28
C ASN A 67 -5.65 -3.09 1.59
N LEU A 68 -5.32 -4.05 2.45
CA LEU A 68 -3.94 -4.43 2.75
C LEU A 68 -3.44 -5.37 1.66
N GLN A 69 -2.17 -5.20 1.29
CA GLN A 69 -1.59 -5.91 0.16
C GLN A 69 -0.19 -6.42 0.50
N THR A 70 0.01 -7.68 0.17
CA THR A 70 1.30 -8.34 0.14
C THR A 70 1.97 -8.18 -1.23
N THR A 71 1.39 -7.46 -2.20
CA THR A 71 1.97 -7.24 -3.55
C THR A 71 2.19 -5.75 -3.78
N THR A 72 3.18 -5.39 -4.60
CA THR A 72 3.45 -4.00 -5.00
C THR A 72 3.49 -3.84 -6.53
N PRO A 73 3.49 -2.60 -7.07
CA PRO A 73 3.63 -2.34 -8.50
C PRO A 73 4.94 -2.80 -9.12
N LEU A 74 5.92 -3.13 -8.27
CA LEU A 74 7.20 -3.67 -8.70
C LEU A 74 7.14 -5.20 -8.86
N ASP A 75 6.25 -5.86 -8.11
CA ASP A 75 5.96 -7.29 -8.25
C ASP A 75 5.02 -7.55 -9.45
N ASP A 76 3.96 -6.75 -9.58
CA ASP A 76 2.99 -6.84 -10.68
C ASP A 76 2.68 -5.45 -11.27
N PRO A 77 3.50 -4.98 -12.22
CA PRO A 77 3.28 -3.69 -12.89
C PRO A 77 2.01 -3.65 -13.74
N ALA A 78 1.49 -4.80 -14.18
CA ALA A 78 0.32 -4.86 -15.04
C ALA A 78 -0.98 -4.68 -14.24
N ALA A 79 -0.98 -5.01 -12.95
CA ALA A 79 -2.10 -4.79 -12.05
C ALA A 79 -2.18 -3.37 -11.49
N PHE A 80 -1.10 -2.58 -11.58
CA PHE A 80 -1.06 -1.24 -10.99
C PHE A 80 -1.66 -0.18 -11.92
N ASP A 81 -2.77 0.41 -11.50
CA ASP A 81 -3.36 1.56 -12.16
C ASP A 81 -2.81 2.85 -11.54
N ARG A 82 -2.08 3.64 -12.34
CA ARG A 82 -1.38 4.84 -11.85
C ARG A 82 -2.11 6.11 -12.29
N GLY A 83 -2.70 6.80 -11.33
CA GLY A 83 -3.23 8.15 -11.49
C GLY A 83 -4.61 8.24 -12.13
N THR A 84 -5.28 7.11 -12.33
CA THR A 84 -6.59 7.01 -12.97
C THR A 84 -7.67 6.36 -12.09
N ASP A 85 -7.29 5.82 -10.92
CA ASP A 85 -8.23 5.21 -9.97
C ASP A 85 -8.77 6.28 -9.01
N GLU A 86 -9.69 7.10 -9.51
CA GLU A 86 -10.25 8.23 -8.76
C GLU A 86 -10.88 7.80 -7.43
N GLY A 87 -10.50 8.48 -6.34
CA GLY A 87 -11.01 8.20 -5.00
C GLY A 87 -10.18 7.17 -4.22
N TRP A 88 -9.13 6.62 -4.82
CA TRP A 88 -8.18 5.71 -4.17
C TRP A 88 -6.79 6.32 -4.06
N GLU A 89 -6.12 6.02 -2.95
CA GLU A 89 -4.73 6.38 -2.69
C GLU A 89 -3.95 5.10 -2.40
N PHE A 90 -2.87 4.86 -3.14
CA PHE A 90 -2.01 3.70 -2.96
C PHE A 90 -0.76 4.06 -2.16
N TYR A 91 -0.44 3.26 -1.15
CA TYR A 91 0.68 3.48 -0.24
C TYR A 91 1.61 2.27 -0.23
N GLN A 92 2.81 2.42 -0.79
CA GLN A 92 3.82 1.37 -0.84
C GLN A 92 4.87 1.54 0.24
N ARG A 93 5.20 0.48 0.98
CA ARG A 93 6.29 0.52 1.96
C ARG A 93 7.64 0.73 1.28
N MET A 94 8.49 1.45 1.99
CA MET A 94 9.89 1.67 1.62
C MET A 94 10.79 0.62 2.30
N CYS A 95 12.01 0.47 1.79
CA CYS A 95 13.06 -0.31 2.43
C CYS A 95 14.16 0.61 2.96
N ALA A 96 14.86 0.18 4.02
CA ALA A 96 15.96 0.91 4.63
C ALA A 96 17.19 0.02 4.85
#